data_AF-A0A2U0DG94-F1
#
_entry.id   AF-A0A2U0DG94-F1
#
_cell.length_a   1.000
_cell.length_b   1.000
_cell.length_c   1.000
_cell.angle_alpha   90.00
_cell.angle_beta   90.00
_cell.angle_gamma   90.00
#
_symmetry.space_group_name_H-M   'P 1'
#
loop_
_entity.id
_entity.type
_entity.pdbx_description
1 polymer ?
#
loop_
_entity_poly.entity_id
_entity_poly.type
_entity_poly.pdbx_seq_one_letter_code
_entity_poly.pdbx_strand_id
1 'polypeptide(L)'
;MKLFTIKQILSSCQLLDEAGNIVAERLANFVFSTNERLKIKDQIYRIKYSGLFWDETKYFDEKGNVVVMIDRVNQRIFHYQNQYTEIYFYRSKGFNNRTVTLYRFQDDALMMTFTFKNSIFKKQGNIETNDDFNNPLLLTMFFHHNLRESED
;
A
#
# COMPACT_ATOMS: atom_id res chain seq x y z
N MET A 1 3.57 18.18 5.52
CA MET A 1 3.08 16.80 5.50
C MET A 1 2.16 16.67 4.30
N LYS A 2 2.19 15.57 3.55
CA LYS A 2 1.29 15.36 2.41
C LYS A 2 0.18 14.39 2.78
N LEU A 3 -1.07 14.77 2.51
CA LEU A 3 -2.24 13.93 2.75
C LEU A 3 -2.75 13.30 1.46
N PHE A 4 -3.11 12.02 1.53
CA PHE A 4 -3.73 11.27 0.45
C PHE A 4 -5.05 10.67 0.93
N THR A 5 -6.07 10.70 0.08
CA THR A 5 -7.42 10.22 0.40
C THR A 5 -7.76 9.01 -0.46
N ILE A 6 -8.39 8.01 0.15
CA ILE A 6 -8.83 6.80 -0.55
C ILE A 6 -10.27 6.99 -1.03
N LYS A 7 -10.49 6.74 -2.33
CA LYS A 7 -11.80 6.81 -2.97
C LYS A 7 -12.13 5.48 -3.64
N GLN A 8 -13.18 4.84 -3.18
CA GLN A 8 -13.72 3.65 -3.83
C GLN A 8 -14.60 4.04 -5.03
N ILE A 9 -14.42 3.37 -6.15
CA ILE A 9 -15.24 3.52 -7.36
C ILE A 9 -15.56 2.13 -7.91
N LEU A 10 -16.81 1.82 -8.24
CA LEU A 10 -17.26 0.52 -8.79
C LEU A 10 -16.33 -0.68 -8.46
N SER A 11 -15.43 -1.06 -9.38
CA SER A 11 -14.50 -2.19 -9.26
C SER A 11 -13.04 -1.81 -9.00
N SER A 12 -12.73 -0.55 -8.67
CA SER A 12 -11.37 -0.10 -8.34
C SER A 12 -11.34 0.79 -7.11
N CYS A 13 -10.13 1.01 -6.60
CA CYS A 13 -9.92 1.91 -5.47
C CYS A 13 -8.77 2.86 -5.79
N GLN A 14 -9.02 4.15 -5.69
CA GLN A 14 -8.10 5.22 -6.09
C GLN A 14 -7.49 5.88 -4.87
N LEU A 15 -6.23 6.27 -4.99
CA LEU A 15 -5.53 7.12 -4.05
C LEU A 15 -5.39 8.52 -4.68
N LEU A 16 -5.94 9.52 -4.01
CA LEU A 16 -5.99 10.90 -4.47
C LEU A 16 -5.04 11.77 -3.65
N ASP A 17 -4.35 12.71 -4.30
CA ASP A 17 -3.62 13.79 -3.61
C ASP A 17 -4.58 14.88 -3.09
N GLU A 18 -4.02 15.90 -2.44
CA GLU A 18 -4.76 17.03 -1.86
C GLU A 18 -5.49 17.89 -2.90
N ALA A 19 -5.01 17.90 -4.15
CA ALA A 19 -5.64 18.57 -5.27
C ALA A 19 -6.72 17.70 -5.95
N GLY A 20 -6.91 16.46 -5.50
CA GLY A 20 -7.87 15.51 -6.07
C GLY A 20 -7.35 14.76 -7.30
N ASN A 21 -6.06 14.86 -7.63
CA ASN A 21 -5.47 14.10 -8.72
C ASN A 21 -5.27 12.64 -8.30
N ILE A 22 -5.46 11.72 -9.24
CA ILE A 22 -5.20 10.29 -9.02
C ILE A 22 -3.68 10.05 -9.04
N VAL A 23 -3.15 9.57 -7.91
CA VAL A 23 -1.74 9.20 -7.76
C VAL A 23 -1.53 7.72 -8.01
N ALA A 24 -2.50 6.90 -7.59
CA ALA A 24 -2.47 5.46 -7.79
C ALA A 24 -3.86 4.85 -7.81
N GLU A 25 -3.96 3.64 -8.37
CA GLU A 25 -5.21 2.91 -8.46
C GLU A 25 -4.99 1.40 -8.29
N ARG A 26 -5.78 0.78 -7.40
CA ARG A 26 -5.94 -0.68 -7.32
C ARG A 26 -7.02 -1.10 -8.32
N LEU A 27 -6.62 -1.84 -9.34
CA LEU A 27 -7.51 -2.42 -10.34
C LEU A 27 -7.86 -3.85 -9.93
N ALA A 28 -9.15 -4.12 -9.70
CA ALA A 28 -9.65 -5.47 -9.47
C ALA A 28 -10.53 -5.90 -10.65
N ASN A 29 -10.14 -6.98 -11.35
CA ASN A 29 -11.01 -7.61 -12.33
C ASN A 29 -12.01 -8.53 -11.59
N PHE A 30 -13.27 -8.46 -12.00
CA PHE A 30 -14.48 -8.97 -11.33
C PHE A 30 -14.58 -10.51 -11.17
N VAL A 31 -13.48 -11.24 -11.29
CA VAL A 31 -13.45 -12.71 -11.20
C VAL A 31 -12.30 -13.12 -10.28
N PHE A 32 -12.63 -13.34 -9.00
CA PHE A 32 -11.82 -14.04 -7.97
C PHE A 32 -10.51 -13.43 -7.43
N SER A 33 -10.28 -12.11 -7.44
CA SER A 33 -9.08 -11.47 -6.80
C SER A 33 -7.70 -11.98 -7.26
N THR A 34 -7.64 -12.89 -8.23
CA THR A 34 -6.40 -13.57 -8.66
C THR A 34 -5.56 -12.75 -9.64
N ASN A 35 -6.10 -11.63 -10.13
CA ASN A 35 -5.47 -10.75 -11.12
C ASN A 35 -5.52 -9.27 -10.69
N GLU A 36 -5.33 -9.01 -9.39
CA GLU A 36 -5.18 -7.65 -8.89
C GLU A 36 -3.92 -6.98 -9.47
N ARG A 37 -4.07 -5.70 -9.83
CA ARG A 37 -2.99 -4.88 -10.37
C ARG A 37 -2.97 -3.53 -9.69
N LEU A 38 -1.79 -2.95 -9.55
CA LEU A 38 -1.62 -1.57 -9.13
C LEU A 38 -1.18 -0.73 -10.31
N LYS A 39 -1.87 0.38 -10.54
CA LYS A 39 -1.52 1.37 -11.54
C LYS A 39 -0.95 2.60 -10.84
N ILE A 40 0.24 3.02 -11.26
CA ILE A 40 0.90 4.25 -10.82
C ILE A 40 1.26 5.02 -12.09
N LYS A 41 0.59 6.16 -12.34
CA LYS A 41 0.67 6.86 -13.63
C LYS A 41 0.42 5.88 -14.79
N ASP A 42 1.39 5.69 -15.69
CA ASP A 42 1.29 4.82 -16.86
C ASP A 42 1.88 3.42 -16.63
N GLN A 43 2.38 3.13 -15.42
CA GLN A 43 3.00 1.84 -15.09
C GLN A 43 2.02 0.91 -14.38
N ILE A 44 2.04 -0.37 -14.74
CA ILE A 44 1.25 -1.41 -14.12
C ILE A 44 2.14 -2.39 -13.36
N TYR A 45 1.83 -2.59 -12.09
CA TYR A 45 2.48 -3.57 -11.23
C TYR A 45 1.55 -4.76 -10.99
N ARG A 46 2.07 -5.96 -11.22
CA ARG A 46 1.35 -7.20 -10.94
C ARG A 46 1.57 -7.61 -9.48
N ILE A 47 0.51 -8.06 -8.83
CA ILE A 47 0.54 -8.52 -7.44
C ILE A 47 0.52 -10.05 -7.43
N LYS A 48 1.36 -10.67 -6.58
CA LYS A 48 1.33 -12.11 -6.31
C LYS A 48 1.37 -12.35 -4.82
N TYR A 49 0.47 -13.22 -4.37
CA TYR A 49 0.41 -13.69 -3.00
C TYR A 49 1.08 -15.07 -2.88
N SER A 50 1.79 -15.30 -1.78
CA SER A 50 2.43 -16.58 -1.47
C SER A 50 2.46 -16.85 0.04
N GLY A 51 2.71 -18.10 0.41
CA GLY A 51 2.68 -18.56 1.81
C GLY A 51 1.31 -19.06 2.26
N LEU A 52 1.26 -19.69 3.43
CA LEU A 52 0.01 -19.99 4.12
C LEU A 52 -0.65 -18.65 4.50
N PHE A 53 -1.97 -18.53 4.42
CA PHE A 53 -2.69 -17.27 4.73
C PHE A 53 -2.13 -15.99 4.09
N TRP A 54 -1.39 -16.14 2.98
CA TRP A 54 -0.90 -15.04 2.16
C TRP A 54 0.13 -14.20 2.94
N ASP A 55 0.95 -14.88 3.73
CA ASP A 55 2.03 -14.32 4.55
C ASP A 55 3.01 -13.43 3.78
N GLU A 56 3.16 -13.68 2.47
CA GLU A 56 3.99 -12.88 1.58
C GLU A 56 3.17 -12.26 0.45
N THR A 57 3.40 -10.98 0.19
CA THR A 57 2.89 -10.27 -1.00
C THR A 57 4.04 -9.70 -1.79
N LYS A 58 4.10 -9.98 -3.10
CA LYS A 58 5.16 -9.50 -4.01
C LYS A 58 4.56 -8.66 -5.14
N TYR A 59 5.24 -7.57 -5.45
CA TYR A 59 4.87 -6.65 -6.53
C TYR A 59 5.93 -6.71 -7.61
N PHE A 60 5.46 -6.94 -8.83
CA PHE A 60 6.30 -7.11 -10.00
C PHE A 60 6.14 -5.93 -10.95
N ASP A 61 7.25 -5.40 -11.46
CA ASP A 61 7.23 -4.45 -12.57
C ASP A 61 6.79 -5.13 -13.89
N GLU A 62 6.69 -4.34 -14.96
CA GLU A 62 6.32 -4.82 -16.29
C GLU A 62 7.35 -5.77 -16.91
N LYS A 63 8.60 -5.71 -16.44
CA LYS A 63 9.68 -6.61 -16.86
C LYS A 63 9.66 -7.94 -16.08
N GLY A 64 8.78 -8.07 -15.09
CA GLY A 64 8.65 -9.26 -14.26
C GLY A 64 9.64 -9.32 -13.09
N ASN A 65 10.32 -8.22 -12.76
CA ASN A 65 11.19 -8.14 -11.60
C ASN A 65 10.38 -7.84 -10.34
N VAL A 66 10.73 -8.47 -9.21
CA VAL A 66 10.17 -8.10 -7.91
C VAL A 66 10.76 -6.76 -7.50
N VAL A 67 9.92 -5.74 -7.37
CA VAL A 67 10.33 -4.40 -6.93
C VAL A 67 10.00 -4.15 -5.46
N VAL A 68 8.96 -4.81 -4.95
CA VAL A 68 8.57 -4.72 -3.54
C VAL A 68 8.09 -6.08 -3.04
N MET A 69 8.43 -6.42 -1.81
CA MET A 69 7.89 -7.57 -1.09
C MET A 69 7.44 -7.16 0.31
N ILE A 70 6.29 -7.66 0.73
CA ILE A 70 5.76 -7.54 2.09
C ILE A 70 5.83 -8.91 2.73
N ASP A 71 6.49 -8.97 3.88
CA ASP A 71 6.53 -10.11 4.79
C ASP A 71 5.61 -9.77 5.96
N ARG A 72 4.37 -10.29 5.93
CA ARG A 72 3.33 -9.95 6.89
C ARG A 72 3.62 -10.49 8.28
N VAL A 73 4.20 -11.70 8.33
CA VAL A 73 4.54 -12.40 9.57
C VAL A 73 5.51 -11.57 10.40
N ASN A 74 6.54 -11.01 9.75
CA ASN A 74 7.54 -10.19 10.44
C ASN A 74 7.25 -8.69 10.35
N GLN A 75 6.12 -8.29 9.76
CA GLN A 75 5.70 -6.90 9.57
C GLN A 75 6.76 -6.04 8.86
N ARG A 76 7.35 -6.60 7.80
CA ARG A 76 8.45 -5.99 7.04
C ARG A 76 8.06 -5.73 5.59
N ILE A 77 8.67 -4.69 5.05
CA ILE A 77 8.63 -4.36 3.63
C ILE A 77 10.07 -4.29 3.12
N PHE A 78 10.31 -4.93 1.98
CA PHE A 78 11.55 -4.87 1.22
C PHE A 78 11.28 -4.15 -0.09
N HIS A 79 12.00 -3.05 -0.33
CA HIS A 79 11.96 -2.30 -1.57
C HIS A 79 13.29 -2.50 -2.29
N TYR A 80 13.24 -3.23 -3.40
CA TYR A 80 14.41 -3.61 -4.17
C TYR A 80 14.76 -2.51 -5.15
N GLN A 81 15.89 -1.84 -4.92
CA GLN A 81 16.48 -0.91 -5.87
C GLN A 81 17.66 -1.57 -6.61
N ASN A 82 18.18 -0.89 -7.63
CA ASN A 82 19.25 -1.44 -8.47
C ASN A 82 20.53 -1.80 -7.69
N GLN A 83 20.84 -1.06 -6.62
CA GLN A 83 22.13 -1.17 -5.90
C GLN A 83 21.98 -1.64 -4.44
N TYR A 84 20.79 -1.52 -3.86
CA TYR A 84 20.55 -1.88 -2.46
C TYR A 84 19.07 -2.17 -2.22
N THR A 85 18.77 -2.80 -1.09
CA THR A 85 17.40 -3.05 -0.63
C THR A 85 17.09 -2.12 0.52
N GLU A 86 16.04 -1.32 0.39
CA GLU A 86 15.48 -0.57 1.51
C GLU A 86 14.53 -1.45 2.31
N ILE A 87 14.65 -1.38 3.63
CA ILE A 87 13.82 -2.17 4.55
C ILE A 87 12.99 -1.20 5.38
N TYR A 88 11.72 -1.54 5.55
CA TYR A 88 10.78 -0.81 6.39
C TYR A 88 10.04 -1.77 7.30
N PHE A 89 9.63 -1.27 8.46
CA PHE A 89 8.81 -2.00 9.42
C PHE A 89 7.49 -1.26 9.56
N TYR A 90 6.38 -1.99 9.61
CA TYR A 90 5.09 -1.39 9.88
C TYR A 90 4.51 -1.88 11.19
N ARG A 91 3.73 -1.02 11.85
CA ARG A 91 3.06 -1.34 13.11
C ARG A 91 1.60 -0.95 13.02
N SER A 92 0.71 -1.88 13.36
CA SER A 92 -0.73 -1.66 13.41
C SER A 92 -1.20 -1.41 14.84
N LYS A 93 -2.14 -0.47 15.01
CA LYS A 93 -2.81 -0.17 16.28
C LYS A 93 -4.30 0.05 16.03
N GLY A 94 -5.13 -0.37 16.99
CA GLY A 94 -6.58 -0.16 16.99
C GLY A 94 -7.35 -1.21 16.18
N PHE A 95 -8.51 -1.61 16.71
CA PHE A 95 -9.37 -2.66 16.13
C PHE A 95 -10.45 -2.07 15.21
N ASN A 96 -11.29 -1.16 15.74
CA ASN A 96 -12.35 -0.50 14.95
C ASN A 96 -11.86 0.68 14.10
N ASN A 97 -10.83 1.39 14.58
CA ASN A 97 -10.13 2.45 13.86
C ASN A 97 -8.67 2.02 13.73
N ARG A 98 -8.33 1.48 12.57
CA ARG A 98 -7.00 0.92 12.31
C ARG A 98 -6.05 2.05 11.92
N THR A 99 -4.95 2.16 12.65
CA THR A 99 -3.82 3.03 12.29
C THR A 99 -2.62 2.16 12.03
N VAL A 100 -2.02 2.26 10.85
CA VAL A 100 -0.79 1.56 10.49
C VAL A 100 0.29 2.58 10.20
N THR A 101 1.43 2.47 10.88
CA THR A 101 2.57 3.38 10.71
C THR A 101 3.72 2.63 10.08
N LEU A 102 4.43 3.26 9.13
CA LEU A 102 5.58 2.71 8.43
C LEU A 102 6.85 3.47 8.83
N TYR A 103 7.87 2.73 9.27
CA TYR A 103 9.16 3.27 9.69
C TYR A 103 10.27 2.75 8.80
N ARG A 104 11.23 3.60 8.48
CA ARG A 104 12.47 3.21 7.80
C ARG A 104 13.39 2.48 8.77
N PHE A 105 13.98 1.37 8.33
CA PHE A 105 14.80 0.53 9.21
C PHE A 105 16.09 1.22 9.69
N GLN A 106 16.72 2.02 8.84
CA GLN A 106 18.06 2.55 9.08
C GLN A 106 18.12 3.49 10.29
N ASP A 107 17.04 4.22 10.57
CA ASP A 107 17.00 5.31 11.54
C ASP A 107 15.67 5.47 12.26
N ASP A 108 14.77 4.49 12.15
CA ASP A 108 13.41 4.50 12.73
C ASP A 108 12.56 5.73 12.32
N ALA A 109 12.91 6.41 11.22
CA ALA A 109 12.17 7.58 10.79
C ALA A 109 10.75 7.18 10.30
N LEU A 110 9.73 7.90 10.78
CA LEU A 110 8.34 7.70 10.37
C LEU A 110 8.16 8.19 8.93
N MET A 111 7.83 7.28 8.02
CA MET A 111 7.66 7.55 6.59
C MET A 111 6.20 7.85 6.24
N MET A 112 5.29 6.99 6.73
CA MET A 112 3.87 7.05 6.38
C MET A 112 2.97 6.61 7.53
N THR A 113 1.78 7.18 7.58
CA THR A 113 0.71 6.76 8.49
C THR A 113 -0.55 6.52 7.67
N PHE A 114 -1.07 5.30 7.68
CA PHE A 114 -2.38 4.94 7.16
C PHE A 114 -3.38 4.97 8.31
N THR A 115 -4.46 5.72 8.14
CA THR A 115 -5.57 5.73 9.10
C THR A 115 -6.84 5.31 8.38
N PHE A 116 -7.52 4.30 8.92
CA PHE A 116 -8.80 3.82 8.43
C PHE A 116 -9.83 3.88 9.53
N LYS A 117 -10.91 4.62 9.26
CA LYS A 117 -12.06 4.73 10.14
C LYS A 117 -13.19 3.91 9.53
N ASN A 118 -13.60 2.88 10.24
CA ASN A 118 -14.76 2.10 9.86
C ASN A 118 -16.00 2.70 10.53
N SER A 119 -16.86 3.36 9.75
CA SER A 119 -18.19 3.77 10.20
C SER A 119 -19.25 2.96 9.46
N ILE A 120 -20.36 2.66 10.14
CA ILE A 120 -21.49 1.83 9.64
C ILE A 120 -21.96 2.27 8.23
N PHE A 121 -21.75 3.53 7.85
CA PHE A 121 -22.19 4.09 6.57
C PHE A 121 -21.06 4.59 5.65
N LYS A 122 -19.81 4.68 6.13
CA LYS A 122 -18.69 5.23 5.36
C LYS A 122 -17.37 4.59 5.79
N LYS A 123 -16.70 3.92 4.84
CA LYS A 123 -15.28 3.57 4.93
C LYS A 123 -14.49 4.80 4.51
N GLN A 124 -13.71 5.39 5.42
CA GLN A 124 -12.82 6.52 5.10
C GLN A 124 -11.39 6.14 5.49
N GLY A 125 -10.49 6.15 4.50
CA GLY A 125 -9.08 5.87 4.69
C GLY A 125 -8.23 6.98 4.13
N ASN A 126 -7.22 7.40 4.90
CA ASN A 126 -6.25 8.41 4.51
C ASN A 126 -4.83 7.89 4.72
N ILE A 127 -3.88 8.39 3.93
CA ILE A 127 -2.46 8.20 4.16
C ILE A 127 -1.79 9.56 4.32
N GLU A 128 -1.01 9.70 5.38
CA GLU A 128 -0.15 10.84 5.61
C GLU A 128 1.30 10.42 5.33
N THR A 129 2.05 11.29 4.66
CA THR A 129 3.49 11.08 4.42
C THR A 129 4.29 12.29 4.87
N ASN A 130 5.54 12.04 5.28
CA ASN A 130 6.49 13.12 5.53
C ASN A 130 6.78 13.87 4.21
N ASP A 131 6.97 15.19 4.25
CA ASP A 131 7.19 16.01 3.06
C ASP A 131 8.40 15.55 2.23
N ASP A 132 9.45 15.13 2.93
CA ASP A 132 10.69 14.66 2.34
C ASP A 132 10.59 13.23 1.78
N PHE A 133 9.51 12.51 2.09
CA PHE A 133 9.28 11.16 1.60
C PHE A 133 8.57 11.21 0.23
N ASN A 134 9.32 10.92 -0.84
CA ASN A 134 8.80 10.90 -2.21
C ASN A 134 9.05 9.55 -2.87
N ASN A 135 8.27 8.54 -2.49
CA ASN A 135 8.30 7.22 -3.12
C ASN A 135 6.88 6.76 -3.49
N PRO A 136 6.40 7.07 -4.71
CA PRO A 136 5.05 6.71 -5.16
C PRO A 136 4.79 5.20 -5.14
N LEU A 137 5.81 4.36 -5.37
CA LEU A 137 5.68 2.91 -5.34
C LEU A 137 5.40 2.40 -3.93
N LEU A 138 6.18 2.85 -2.95
CA LEU A 138 5.96 2.50 -1.54
C LEU A 138 4.61 3.03 -1.04
N LEU A 139 4.26 4.28 -1.37
CA LEU A 139 2.95 4.86 -1.05
C LEU A 139 1.81 3.97 -1.56
N THR A 140 1.89 3.57 -2.82
CA THR A 140 0.84 2.78 -3.48
C THR A 140 0.75 1.36 -2.93
N MET A 141 1.89 0.72 -2.68
CA MET A 141 1.92 -0.61 -2.06
C MET A 141 1.35 -0.55 -0.64
N PHE A 142 1.71 0.48 0.13
CA PHE A 142 1.22 0.65 1.50
C PHE A 142 -0.29 0.91 1.51
N PHE A 143 -0.79 1.71 0.58
CA PHE A 143 -2.22 1.85 0.29
C PHE A 143 -2.89 0.50 0.04
N HIS A 144 -2.36 -0.28 -0.90
CA HIS A 144 -2.93 -1.56 -1.29
C HIS A 144 -2.97 -2.57 -0.12
N HIS A 145 -1.84 -2.73 0.57
CA HIS A 145 -1.71 -3.66 1.69
C HIS A 145 -2.73 -3.35 2.78
N ASN A 146 -2.81 -2.09 3.22
CA ASN A 146 -3.68 -1.72 4.32
C ASN A 146 -5.17 -1.71 3.94
N LEU A 147 -5.49 -1.45 2.66
CA LEU A 147 -6.86 -1.55 2.17
C LEU A 147 -7.36 -3.00 2.24
N ARG A 148 -6.56 -3.95 1.71
CA ARG A 148 -6.89 -5.39 1.73
C ARG A 148 -7.09 -5.92 3.14
N GLU A 149 -6.18 -5.56 4.03
CA GLU A 149 -6.19 -5.83 5.46
C GLU A 149 -7.40 -5.23 6.23
N SER A 150 -8.14 -4.30 5.61
CA SER A 150 -9.36 -3.72 6.16
C SER A 150 -10.63 -4.29 5.49
N GLU A 151 -10.46 -5.16 4.49
CA GLU A 151 -11.52 -5.90 3.79
C GLU A 151 -11.65 -7.35 4.29
N ASP A 152 -10.54 -7.95 4.72
CA ASP A 152 -10.46 -9.25 5.42
C ASP A 152 -10.93 -9.13 6.88
#